data_AF-A0A0N0A2Y5-F1
#
_entry.id   AF-A0A0N0A2Y5-F1
#
_cell.length_a   1.000
_cell.length_b   1.000
_cell.length_c   1.000
_cell.angle_alpha   90.00
_cell.angle_beta   90.00
_cell.angle_gamma   90.00
#
_symmetry.space_group_name_H-M   'P 1'
#
loop_
_entity.id
_entity.type
_entity.pdbx_description
1 polymer ?
#
loop_
_entity_poly.entity_id
_entity_poly.type
_entity_poly.pdbx_seq_one_letter_code
_entity_poly.pdbx_strand_id
1 'polypeptide(L)' 'MQMSHETPSNLENDGFRALVSVDAGRVVLRSRRGTEMVPAFPEVVAGSAQLPDATALDGVM' A
#
# COMPACT_ATOMS: atom_id res chain seq x y z
N MET A 1 -24.48 -21.31 -18.56
CA MET A 1 -23.82 -20.06 -18.16
C MET A 1 -23.75 -20.04 -16.64
N GLN A 2 -22.60 -20.40 -16.08
CA GLN A 2 -22.34 -20.29 -14.64
C GLN A 2 -21.14 -19.38 -14.51
N MET A 3 -21.36 -18.15 -14.04
CA MET A 3 -20.29 -17.22 -13.71
C MET A 3 -19.61 -17.77 -12.44
N SER A 4 -18.44 -18.38 -12.64
CA SER A 4 -17.53 -18.75 -11.57
C SER A 4 -17.18 -17.48 -10.78
N HIS A 5 -17.59 -17.41 -9.51
CA HIS A 5 -17.05 -16.43 -8.58
C HIS A 5 -15.65 -16.89 -8.18
N GLU A 6 -14.70 -16.66 -9.08
CA GLU A 6 -13.28 -16.67 -8.76
C GLU A 6 -13.05 -15.56 -7.72
N THR A 7 -13.05 -15.96 -6.44
CA THR A 7 -12.47 -15.12 -5.40
C THR A 7 -11.00 -14.99 -5.80
N PRO A 8 -10.49 -13.79 -6.12
CA PRO A 8 -9.09 -13.67 -6.48
C PRO A 8 -8.31 -14.22 -5.29
N SER A 9 -7.55 -15.28 -5.53
CA SER A 9 -6.62 -15.84 -4.56
C SER A 9 -5.81 -14.67 -4.06
N ASN A 10 -6.07 -14.20 -2.83
CA ASN A 10 -5.21 -13.25 -2.17
C ASN A 10 -3.88 -13.99 -2.14
N LEU A 11 -2.92 -13.55 -2.97
CA LEU A 11 -1.58 -14.08 -2.98
C LEU A 11 -1.14 -14.01 -1.52
N GLU A 12 -1.10 -15.15 -0.84
CA GLU A 12 -0.60 -15.25 0.53
C GLU A 12 0.90 -14.99 0.43
N ASN A 13 1.23 -13.72 0.30
CA ASN A 13 2.57 -13.20 0.21
C ASN A 13 3.11 -13.18 1.64
N ASP A 14 4.29 -13.77 1.87
CA ASP A 14 5.06 -13.71 3.13
C ASP A 14 5.52 -12.28 3.50
N GLY A 15 4.98 -11.27 2.83
CA GLY A 15 5.18 -9.86 3.10
C GLY A 15 4.40 -9.35 4.32
N PHE A 16 4.57 -8.07 4.62
CA PHE A 16 3.87 -7.43 5.73
C PHE A 16 2.85 -6.41 5.21
N ARG A 17 1.73 -6.29 5.92
CA ARG A 17 0.75 -5.25 5.58
C ARG A 17 1.29 -3.87 5.91
N ALA A 18 1.12 -2.97 4.95
CA ALA A 18 1.48 -1.58 5.07
C ALA A 18 0.37 -0.68 4.52
N LEU A 19 0.28 0.52 5.09
CA LEU A 19 -0.61 1.58 4.66
C LEU A 19 0.24 2.70 4.06
N VAL A 20 -0.13 3.14 2.87
CA VAL A 20 0.45 4.32 2.20
C VAL A 20 -0.63 5.40 2.14
N SER A 21 -0.26 6.65 2.41
CA SER A 21 -1.14 7.80 2.17
C SER A 21 -0.35 8.99 1.64
N VAL A 22 -0.99 9.79 0.80
CA VAL A 22 -0.45 11.06 0.31
C VAL A 22 -1.32 12.19 0.87
N ASP A 23 -0.69 13.07 1.65
CA ASP A 23 -1.34 14.23 2.28
C ASP A 23 -0.50 15.48 2.00
N ALA A 24 -1.09 16.45 1.30
CA ALA A 24 -0.42 17.69 0.88
C ALA A 24 0.96 17.46 0.23
N GLY A 25 1.06 16.48 -0.66
CA GLY A 25 2.28 16.06 -1.36
C GLY A 25 3.25 15.24 -0.50
N ARG A 26 2.92 14.94 0.76
CA ARG A 26 3.73 14.13 1.65
C ARG A 26 3.28 12.68 1.62
N VAL A 27 4.22 11.79 1.28
CA VAL A 27 4.00 10.35 1.42
C VAL A 27 4.20 9.93 2.87
N VAL A 28 3.22 9.23 3.41
CA VAL A 28 3.26 8.58 4.71
C VAL A 28 3.15 7.08 4.48
N LEU A 29 4.15 6.33 4.94
CA LEU A 29 4.17 4.87 4.90
C LEU A 29 4.22 4.32 6.32
N ARG A 30 3.26 3.46 6.66
CA ARG A 30 3.15 2.87 7.99
C ARG A 30 2.96 1.36 7.95
N SER A 31 3.53 0.67 8.94
CA SER A 31 3.17 -0.74 9.18
C SER A 31 1.71 -0.85 9.61
N ARG A 32 1.15 -2.07 9.61
CA ARG A 32 -0.15 -2.36 10.24
C ARG A 32 -0.27 -1.83 11.68
N ARG A 33 0.84 -1.75 12.41
CA ARG A 33 0.88 -1.27 13.81
C ARG A 33 1.12 0.25 13.92
N GLY A 34 1.17 0.97 12.80
CA GLY A 34 1.31 2.42 12.75
C GLY A 34 2.75 2.95 12.84
N THR A 35 3.76 2.06 12.82
CA THR A 35 5.19 2.43 12.78
C THR A 35 5.48 3.13 11.46
N GLU A 36 6.11 4.31 11.49
CA GLU A 36 6.56 4.99 10.27
C GLU A 36 7.73 4.24 9.64
N MET A 37 7.66 3.97 8.34
CA MET A 37 8.64 3.14 7.61
C MET A 37 9.25 3.84 6.40
N VAL A 38 8.88 5.10 6.13
CA VAL A 38 9.37 5.90 4.99
C VAL A 38 10.89 5.79 4.77
N PRO A 39 11.75 5.90 5.80
CA PRO A 39 13.21 5.84 5.60
C PRO A 39 13.72 4.48 5.09
N ALA A 40 12.98 3.40 5.34
CA ALA A 40 13.38 2.05 4.99
C ALA A 40 12.93 1.63 3.58
N PHE A 41 12.00 2.36 2.95
CA PHE A 41 11.40 2.02 1.66
C PHE A 41 11.32 3.24 0.72
N PRO A 42 12.47 3.83 0.34
CA PRO A 42 12.49 5.01 -0.55
C PRO A 42 11.84 4.76 -1.92
N GLU A 43 11.85 3.53 -2.42
CA GLU A 43 11.21 3.13 -3.67
C GLU A 43 9.68 3.27 -3.62
N VAL A 44 9.07 2.98 -2.47
CA VAL A 44 7.62 3.15 -2.25
C VAL A 44 7.26 4.63 -2.26
N VAL A 45 8.13 5.48 -1.70
CA VAL A 45 7.96 6.94 -1.72
C VAL A 45 8.03 7.47 -3.16
N ALA A 46 9.05 7.07 -3.91
CA ALA A 46 9.22 7.47 -5.31
C ALA A 46 8.01 7.04 -6.16
N GLY A 47 7.54 5.81 -5.98
CA GLY A 47 6.33 5.31 -6.65
C GLY A 47 5.06 6.04 -6.22
N SER A 48 4.95 6.44 -4.96
CA SER A 48 3.75 7.12 -4.44
C SER A 48 3.67 8.60 -4.82
N ALA A 49 4.78 9.22 -5.23
CA ALA A 49 4.83 10.64 -5.60
C ALA A 49 3.94 11.00 -6.82
N GLN A 50 3.54 10.00 -7.61
CA GLN A 50 2.63 10.18 -8.74
C GLN A 50 1.14 10.11 -8.36
N LEU A 51 0.83 9.72 -7.12
CA LEU A 51 -0.55 9.59 -6.66
C LEU A 51 -1.15 10.98 -6.36
N PRO A 52 -2.45 11.20 -6.62
CA PRO A 52 -3.13 12.42 -6.21
C PRO A 52 -3.06 12.64 -4.69
N ASP A 53 -3.14 13.90 -4.29
CA ASP A 53 -3.38 14.25 -2.89
C ASP A 53 -4.64 13.58 -2.33
N ALA A 54 -4.62 13.30 -1.03
CA ALA A 54 -5.66 12.56 -0.31
C ALA A 54 -5.87 11.12 -0.80
N THR A 55 -4.88 10.52 -1.48
CA THR A 55 -4.89 9.09 -1.80
C THR A 55 -4.44 8.26 -0.61
N ALA A 56 -5.13 7.16 -0.34
CA ALA A 56 -4.72 6.14 0.63
C ALA A 56 -4.82 4.73 0.02
N LEU A 57 -3.79 3.91 0.25
CA LEU A 57 -3.68 2.55 -0.24
C LEU A 57 -3.36 1.59 0.92
N ASP A 58 -3.99 0.41 0.92
CA ASP A 58 -3.68 -0.72 1.79
C ASP A 58 -3.14 -1.86 0.93
N GLY A 59 -2.06 -2.48 1.38
CA GLY A 59 -1.42 -3.55 0.62
C GLY A 59 -0.45 -4.39 1.44
N VAL A 60 0.08 -5.41 0.80
CA VAL A 60 1.18 -6.22 1.30
C VAL A 60 2.43 -5.85 0.51
N MET A 61 3.51 -5.55 1.22
CA MET A 61 4.84 -5.34 0.65
C MET A 61 5.71 -6.57 0.88
#